data_AF-A0A969L295-F1
#
_entry.id   AF-A0A969L295-F1
#
_cell.length_a   1.000
_cell.length_b   1.000
_cell.length_c   1.000
_cell.angle_alpha   90.00
_cell.angle_beta   90.00
_cell.angle_gamma   90.00
#
_symmetry.space_group_name_H-M   'P 1'
#
loop_
_entity.id
_entity.type
_entity.pdbx_description
1 polymer ?
#
loop_
_entity_poly.entity_id
_entity_poly.type
_entity_poly.pdbx_seq_one_letter_code
_entity_poly.pdbx_strand_id
1 'polypeptide(L)'
;MNDLIKGREVFSNVGVVAPGSTLTRFISAKDDNDKKTLVWGVLTDAQGVMHLTLRDFRPHGALLLTCGQKALAQQLTQHYLDTYAEGLNEFVRELRYITQSSRETHLGNARI
;
A
#
# COMPACT_ATOMS: atom_id res chain seq x y z
N MET A 1 15.35 -6.14 -0.56
CA MET A 1 14.06 -6.15 0.14
C MET A 1 14.19 -5.14 1.27
N ASN A 2 13.33 -4.13 1.29
CA ASN A 2 13.36 -3.09 2.31
C ASN A 2 12.11 -3.23 3.18
N ASP A 3 12.30 -3.28 4.50
CA ASP A 3 11.21 -3.38 5.46
C ASP A 3 11.10 -2.06 6.25
N LEU A 4 9.90 -1.48 6.27
CA LEU A 4 9.57 -0.33 7.12
C LEU A 4 8.59 -0.78 8.21
N ILE A 5 8.91 -0.49 9.47
CA ILE A 5 8.02 -0.76 10.60
C ILE A 5 7.41 0.56 11.06
N LYS A 6 6.08 0.67 11.04
CA LYS A 6 5.35 1.85 11.54
C LYS A 6 4.30 1.39 12.56
N GLY A 7 4.60 1.59 13.84
CA GLY A 7 3.73 1.14 14.93
C GLY A 7 3.54 -0.37 14.91
N ARG A 8 2.32 -0.83 14.57
CA ARG A 8 1.97 -2.27 14.45
C ARG A 8 1.95 -2.78 13.01
N GLU A 9 2.36 -1.94 12.07
CA GLU A 9 2.36 -2.24 10.64
C GLU A 9 3.78 -2.54 10.14
N VAL A 10 3.88 -3.50 9.21
CA VAL A 10 5.12 -3.83 8.50
C VAL A 10 4.89 -3.65 7.03
N PHE A 11 5.80 -2.96 6.34
CA PHE A 11 5.77 -2.83 4.89
C PHE A 11 7.01 -3.49 4.31
N SER A 12 6.82 -4.57 3.55
CA SER A 12 7.91 -5.19 2.78
C SER A 12 7.79 -4.77 1.32
N ASN A 13 8.86 -4.15 0.81
CA ASN A 13 8.93 -3.67 -0.56
C ASN A 13 10.05 -4.38 -1.34
N VAL A 14 9.69 -4.87 -2.53
CA VAL A 14 10.64 -5.50 -3.48
C VAL A 14 11.16 -4.51 -4.52
N GLY A 15 10.53 -3.32 -4.63
CA GLY A 15 10.84 -2.32 -5.63
C GLY A 15 10.17 -2.62 -6.98
N VAL A 16 10.76 -2.10 -8.05
CA VAL A 16 10.33 -2.36 -9.43
C VAL A 16 10.90 -3.69 -9.89
N VAL A 17 10.04 -4.57 -10.40
CA VAL A 17 10.48 -5.85 -10.98
C VAL A 17 11.25 -5.65 -12.28
N ALA A 18 12.05 -6.64 -12.66
CA ALA A 18 12.79 -6.61 -13.93
C ALA A 18 11.84 -6.42 -15.13
N PRO A 19 12.26 -5.69 -16.19
CA PRO A 19 11.47 -5.55 -17.41
C PRO A 19 11.06 -6.91 -17.99
N GLY A 20 9.79 -7.06 -18.36
CA GLY A 20 9.23 -8.31 -18.87
C GLY A 20 8.90 -9.37 -17.81
N SER A 21 9.12 -9.09 -16.53
CA SER A 21 8.68 -9.95 -15.42
C SER A 21 7.16 -10.02 -15.34
N THR A 22 6.64 -11.20 -15.04
CA THR A 22 5.20 -11.45 -14.79
C THR A 22 4.86 -11.46 -13.30
N LEU A 23 5.80 -11.12 -12.41
CA LEU A 23 5.55 -11.07 -10.98
C LEU A 23 4.58 -9.93 -10.68
N THR A 24 3.37 -10.28 -10.27
CA THR A 24 2.29 -9.33 -9.90
C THR A 24 1.85 -9.49 -8.45
N ARG A 25 2.38 -10.50 -7.74
CA ARG A 25 2.04 -10.78 -6.35
C ARG A 25 3.30 -11.04 -5.55
N PHE A 26 3.44 -10.26 -4.49
CA PHE A 26 4.43 -10.48 -3.45
C PHE A 26 3.71 -10.55 -2.11
N ILE A 27 4.12 -11.50 -1.28
CA ILE A 27 3.66 -11.63 0.10
C ILE A 27 4.90 -11.37 0.96
N SER A 28 4.83 -10.31 1.77
CA SER A 28 5.86 -9.89 2.72
C SER A 28 6.45 -11.06 3.51
N ALA A 29 7.74 -10.94 3.83
CA ALA A 29 8.46 -11.93 4.63
C ALA A 29 7.77 -12.15 5.98
N LYS A 30 7.87 -13.40 6.46
CA LYS A 30 7.37 -13.84 7.77
C LYS A 30 7.85 -12.89 8.85
N ASP A 31 6.92 -12.24 9.56
CA ASP A 31 7.21 -11.53 10.78
C ASP A 31 6.52 -12.23 11.96
N ASP A 32 7.36 -12.84 12.79
CA ASP A 32 7.05 -13.80 13.85
C ASP A 32 6.50 -13.13 15.11
N ASN A 33 6.37 -11.80 15.12
CA ASN A 33 6.07 -11.07 16.34
C ASN A 33 4.57 -10.82 16.53
N ASP A 34 4.02 -11.24 17.68
CA ASP A 34 2.61 -11.08 18.06
C ASP A 34 2.13 -9.61 18.09
N LYS A 35 3.08 -8.66 18.10
CA LYS A 35 2.78 -7.23 18.18
C LYS A 35 2.33 -6.62 16.84
N LYS A 36 2.63 -7.26 15.71
CA LYS A 36 2.33 -6.73 14.37
C LYS A 36 0.97 -7.22 13.91
N THR A 37 0.10 -6.28 13.53
CA THR A 37 -1.33 -6.54 13.27
C THR A 37 -1.74 -6.30 11.83
N LEU A 38 -0.83 -5.76 11.01
CA LEU A 38 -1.01 -5.52 9.58
C LEU A 38 0.35 -5.72 8.89
N VAL A 39 0.42 -6.60 7.90
CA VAL A 39 1.65 -6.89 7.17
C VAL A 39 1.42 -6.62 5.69
N TRP A 40 1.97 -5.52 5.19
CA TRP A 40 1.81 -5.06 3.82
C TRP A 40 2.92 -5.57 2.92
N GLY A 41 2.56 -6.11 1.75
CA GLY A 41 3.47 -6.32 0.64
C GLY A 41 3.30 -5.22 -0.40
N VAL A 42 4.41 -4.67 -0.87
CA VAL A 42 4.43 -3.65 -1.92
C VAL A 42 5.33 -4.12 -3.07
N LEU A 43 4.84 -4.02 -4.28
CA LEU A 43 5.55 -4.39 -5.50
C LEU A 43 5.15 -3.44 -6.64
N THR A 44 6.10 -2.94 -7.42
CA THR A 44 5.78 -2.27 -8.68
C THR A 44 6.04 -3.22 -9.84
N ASP A 45 5.02 -3.48 -10.65
CA ASP A 45 5.15 -4.36 -11.82
C ASP A 45 5.91 -3.70 -12.98
N ALA A 46 6.13 -4.45 -14.06
CA ALA A 46 6.84 -3.99 -15.23
C ALA A 46 6.08 -2.89 -16.01
N GLN A 47 4.80 -2.69 -15.74
CA GLN A 47 3.96 -1.64 -16.32
C GLN A 47 3.96 -0.36 -15.47
N GLY A 48 4.70 -0.36 -14.36
CA GLY A 48 4.76 0.77 -13.44
C GLY A 48 3.57 0.85 -12.49
N VAL A 49 2.74 -0.19 -12.38
CA VAL A 49 1.62 -0.25 -11.44
C VAL A 49 2.11 -0.77 -10.10
N MET A 50 1.83 -0.03 -9.03
CA MET A 50 2.11 -0.47 -7.66
C MET A 50 0.98 -1.37 -7.16
N HIS A 51 1.32 -2.61 -6.85
CA HIS A 51 0.45 -3.60 -6.22
C HIS A 51 0.67 -3.61 -4.71
N LEU A 52 -0.42 -3.44 -3.98
CA LEU A 52 -0.47 -3.53 -2.53
C LEU A 52 -1.15 -4.85 -2.13
N THR A 53 -0.53 -5.59 -1.22
CA THR A 53 -1.14 -6.76 -0.60
C THR A 53 -1.15 -6.58 0.91
N LEU A 54 -2.17 -7.11 1.57
CA LEU A 54 -2.27 -7.10 3.03
C LEU A 54 -2.36 -8.53 3.53
N ARG A 55 -1.35 -8.92 4.29
CA ARG A 55 -1.25 -10.14 5.07
C ARG A 55 -1.57 -9.82 6.52
N ASP A 56 -2.15 -10.79 7.22
CA ASP A 56 -2.43 -10.73 8.66
C ASP A 56 -3.25 -9.50 9.06
N PHE A 57 -4.51 -9.41 8.60
CA PHE A 57 -5.50 -8.44 9.13
C PHE A 57 -5.97 -8.88 10.52
N ARG A 58 -5.07 -8.84 11.51
CA ARG A 58 -5.31 -9.40 12.85
C ARG A 58 -6.36 -8.68 13.70
N PRO A 59 -6.74 -7.39 13.51
CA PRO A 59 -7.77 -6.78 14.35
C PRO A 59 -9.09 -7.55 14.33
N HIS A 60 -9.47 -8.13 13.18
CA HIS A 60 -10.75 -8.81 13.00
C HIS A 60 -10.70 -10.14 12.23
N GLY A 61 -9.66 -10.38 11.42
CA GLY A 61 -9.62 -11.53 10.51
C GLY A 61 -9.67 -12.89 11.21
N ALA A 62 -8.87 -13.08 12.27
CA ALA A 62 -8.86 -14.34 13.01
C ALA A 62 -10.19 -14.61 13.73
N LEU A 63 -10.80 -13.59 14.33
CA LEU A 63 -12.11 -13.70 14.99
C LEU A 63 -13.20 -14.07 13.98
N LEU A 64 -13.25 -13.37 12.84
CA LEU A 64 -14.22 -13.63 11.79
C LEU A 64 -14.06 -15.05 11.21
N LEU A 65 -12.83 -15.50 10.98
CA LEU A 65 -12.56 -16.87 10.53
C LEU A 65 -13.01 -17.92 11.56
N THR A 66 -12.74 -17.68 12.85
CA THR A 66 -13.14 -18.57 13.95
C THR A 66 -14.67 -18.67 14.08
N CYS A 67 -15.38 -17.58 13.81
CA CYS A 67 -16.85 -17.55 13.75
C CYS A 67 -17.44 -18.07 12.43
N GLY A 68 -16.62 -18.63 11.52
CA GLY A 68 -17.08 -19.14 10.22
C GLY A 68 -17.39 -18.06 9.16
N GLN A 69 -17.11 -16.79 9.45
CA GLN A 69 -17.42 -15.64 8.61
C GLN A 69 -16.29 -15.32 7.62
N LYS A 70 -15.82 -16.33 6.89
CA LYS A 70 -14.69 -16.19 5.94
C LYS A 70 -14.96 -15.14 4.85
N ALA A 71 -16.17 -15.15 4.28
CA ALA A 71 -16.55 -14.20 3.24
C ALA A 71 -16.49 -12.75 3.73
N LEU A 72 -17.00 -12.50 4.94
CA LEU A 72 -16.96 -11.17 5.56
C LEU A 72 -15.53 -10.74 5.88
N ALA A 73 -14.69 -11.65 6.39
CA ALA A 73 -13.27 -11.37 6.63
C ALA A 73 -12.55 -10.92 5.34
N GLN A 74 -12.85 -11.59 4.22
CA GLN A 74 -12.30 -11.25 2.92
C GLN A 74 -12.81 -9.90 2.42
N GLN A 75 -14.13 -9.65 2.50
CA GLN A 75 -14.72 -8.37 2.09
C GLN A 75 -14.17 -7.19 2.89
N LEU A 76 -14.05 -7.33 4.21
CA LEU A 76 -13.52 -6.29 5.07
C LEU A 76 -12.04 -6.00 4.77
N THR A 77 -11.24 -7.04 4.57
CA THR A 77 -9.82 -6.90 4.20
C THR A 77 -9.68 -6.23 2.83
N GLN A 78 -10.51 -6.62 1.85
CA GLN A 78 -10.50 -6.03 0.52
C GLN A 78 -10.92 -4.55 0.56
N HIS A 79 -12.00 -4.23 1.26
CA HIS A 79 -12.46 -2.85 1.44
C HIS A 79 -11.35 -1.98 2.05
N TYR A 80 -10.65 -2.49 3.06
CA TYR A 80 -9.54 -1.76 3.68
C TYR A 80 -8.38 -1.51 2.71
N LEU A 81 -8.03 -2.51 1.88
CA LEU A 81 -7.03 -2.37 0.82
C LEU A 81 -7.44 -1.31 -0.22
N ASP A 82 -8.69 -1.37 -0.67
CA ASP A 82 -9.21 -0.48 -1.71
C ASP A 82 -9.23 0.96 -1.20
N THR A 83 -9.79 1.21 -0.01
CA THR A 83 -9.81 2.55 0.61
C THR A 83 -8.40 3.11 0.80
N TYR A 84 -7.44 2.28 1.22
CA TYR A 84 -6.05 2.72 1.36
C TYR A 84 -5.43 3.11 0.01
N ALA A 85 -5.61 2.28 -1.02
CA ALA A 85 -5.09 2.56 -2.35
C ALA A 85 -5.72 3.81 -2.97
N GLU A 86 -7.04 3.99 -2.80
CA GLU A 86 -7.77 5.18 -3.24
C GLU A 86 -7.24 6.44 -2.56
N GLY A 87 -7.14 6.45 -1.23
CA GLY A 87 -6.64 7.59 -0.48
C GLY A 87 -5.18 7.94 -0.81
N LEU A 88 -4.32 6.93 -1.02
CA LEU A 88 -2.94 7.16 -1.45
C LEU A 88 -2.89 7.81 -2.85
N ASN A 89 -3.72 7.33 -3.78
CA ASN A 89 -3.80 7.91 -5.11
C ASN A 89 -4.30 9.36 -5.08
N GLU A 90 -5.30 9.65 -4.25
CA GLU A 90 -5.80 11.01 -4.04
C GLU A 90 -4.70 11.92 -3.48
N PHE A 91 -4.04 11.51 -2.41
CA PHE A 91 -2.93 12.24 -1.81
C PHE A 91 -1.82 12.56 -2.81
N VAL A 92 -1.41 11.59 -3.64
CA VAL A 92 -0.39 11.81 -4.67
C VAL A 92 -0.86 12.81 -5.73
N ARG A 93 -2.14 12.78 -6.13
CA ARG A 93 -2.70 13.76 -7.07
C ARG A 93 -2.71 15.16 -6.49
N GLU A 94 -3.12 15.31 -5.23
CA GLU A 94 -3.12 16.61 -4.53
C GLU A 94 -1.70 17.17 -4.40
N LEU A 95 -0.74 16.35 -3.97
CA LEU A 95 0.67 16.76 -3.91
C LEU A 95 1.20 17.21 -5.26
N ARG A 96 0.87 16.48 -6.33
CA ARG A 96 1.24 16.87 -7.70
C ARG A 96 0.63 18.22 -8.07
N TYR A 97 -0.65 18.42 -7.80
CA TYR A 97 -1.35 19.67 -8.07
C TYR A 97 -0.70 20.86 -7.34
N ILE A 98 -0.43 20.71 -6.04
CA ILE A 98 0.22 21.74 -5.22
C ILE A 98 1.62 22.07 -5.78
N THR A 99 2.40 21.04 -6.11
CA THR A 99 3.78 21.21 -6.60
C THR A 99 3.82 21.91 -7.97
N GLN A 100 2.89 21.57 -8.86
CA GLN A 100 2.76 22.21 -10.17
C GLN A 100 2.30 23.67 -10.04
N SER A 101 1.25 23.91 -9.25
CA SER A 101 0.72 25.26 -9.01
C SER A 101 1.75 26.17 -8.33
N SER A 102 2.55 25.62 -7.41
CA SER A 102 3.63 26.36 -6.74
C SER A 102 4.75 26.75 -7.70
N ARG A 103 5.09 25.90 -8.67
CA ARG A 103 6.05 26.21 -9.74
C ARG A 103 5.54 27.28 -10.70
N GLU A 104 4.26 27.22 -11.07
CA GLU A 104 3.62 28.26 -11.90
C GLU A 104 3.59 29.61 -11.18
N THR A 105 3.28 29.61 -9.88
CA THR A 105 3.32 30.83 -9.04
C THR A 105 4.73 31.43 -8.98
N HIS A 106 5.77 30.60 -8.88
CA HIS A 106 7.16 31.06 -8.88
C HIS A 106 7.63 31.61 -10.25
N LEU A 107 7.17 31.02 -11.37
CA LEU A 107 7.50 31.49 -12.72
C LEU A 107 6.70 32.75 -13.11
N GLY A 108 5.47 32.90 -12.61
CA GLY A 108 4.66 34.10 -12.78
C GLY A 108 5.24 35.33 -12.07
N ASN A 109 5.77 35.15 -10.85
CA ASN A 109 6.41 36.24 -10.09
C ASN A 109 7.83 36.60 -10.56
N ALA A 110 8.46 35.78 -11.41
CA ALA A 110 9.77 36.06 -12.01
C ALA A 110 9.69 36.85 -13.33
N ARG A 111 8.47 37.17 -13.81
CA ARG A 111 8.22 38.04 -14.96
C ARG A 111 7.55 39.34 -14.52
N ILE A 112 8.27 40.18 -13.77
CA ILE A 112 8.00 41.62 -13.62
C ILE A 112 9.34 42.34 -13.61
#